data_AF-A0A0C9SPX8-F1
#
_entry.id   AF-A0A0C9SPX8-F1
#
_cell.length_a   1.000
_cell.length_b   1.000
_cell.length_c   1.000
_cell.angle_alpha   90.00
_cell.angle_beta   90.00
_cell.angle_gamma   90.00
#
_symmetry.space_group_name_H-M   'P 1'
#
loop_
_entity.id
_entity.type
_entity.pdbx_description
1 polymer ?
#
loop_
_entity_poly.entity_id
_entity_poly.type
_entity_poly.pdbx_seq_one_letter_code
_entity_poly.pdbx_strand_id
1 'polypeptide(L)'
;MSLAESAAGVDPSGAFTSIPIIDLTKGATLEGRAALAQEVRDACMKVGFFYVQNHGIPQTCFDNVLAAMQTYFGLPMEAKMKLYHKTVANFKGYSPPLDANIDAANNDRGDFHEGFEIGWEEFEVKANDEKRADDGAMAGANASHPSSHPSSHAL
;
A
#
# COMPACT_ATOMS: atom_id res chain seq x y z
N MET A 1 15.13 -19.83 -4.10
CA MET A 1 14.16 -20.50 -3.22
C MET A 1 12.87 -19.73 -3.30
N SER A 2 11.77 -20.40 -3.56
CA SER A 2 10.44 -19.81 -3.67
C SER A 2 9.89 -19.45 -2.28
N LEU A 3 9.01 -18.46 -2.18
CA LEU A 3 8.19 -18.21 -0.99
C LEU A 3 7.48 -19.49 -0.49
N ALA A 4 7.21 -20.43 -1.40
CA ALA A 4 6.65 -21.74 -1.09
C ALA A 4 7.59 -22.66 -0.28
N GLU A 5 8.91 -22.53 -0.44
CA GLU A 5 9.90 -23.39 0.23
C GLU A 5 10.20 -22.91 1.65
N SER A 6 10.16 -21.59 1.90
CA SER A 6 10.36 -21.00 3.23
C SER A 6 9.22 -21.30 4.22
N ALA A 7 8.05 -21.69 3.72
CA ALA A 7 6.92 -22.12 4.55
C ALA A 7 7.06 -23.55 5.12
N ALA A 8 8.07 -24.31 4.69
CA ALA A 8 8.23 -25.72 5.05
C ALA A 8 8.76 -25.97 6.49
N GLY A 9 9.01 -24.92 7.27
CA GLY A 9 9.56 -25.00 8.63
C GLY A 9 8.57 -24.82 9.79
N VAL A 10 7.26 -24.75 9.51
CA VAL A 10 6.22 -24.51 10.53
C VAL A 10 5.43 -25.80 10.80
N ASP A 11 5.13 -26.05 12.08
CA ASP A 11 4.32 -27.15 12.66
C ASP A 11 3.32 -27.83 11.69
N PRO A 12 3.33 -29.19 11.54
CA PRO A 12 2.58 -29.91 10.50
C PRO A 12 1.07 -30.05 10.77
N SER A 13 0.51 -29.45 11.81
CA SER A 13 -0.95 -29.52 12.07
C SER A 13 -1.79 -28.63 11.14
N GLY A 14 -1.15 -27.78 10.32
CA GLY A 14 -1.74 -27.04 9.20
C GLY A 14 -2.86 -26.07 9.62
N ALA A 15 -2.49 -24.82 9.93
CA ALA A 15 -3.46 -23.78 10.31
C ALA A 15 -4.63 -23.62 9.30
N PHE A 16 -4.41 -23.94 8.02
CA PHE A 16 -5.43 -23.98 6.95
C PHE A 16 -4.91 -24.77 5.73
N THR A 17 -5.81 -25.25 4.87
CA THR A 17 -5.48 -26.02 3.65
C THR A 17 -5.61 -25.22 2.35
N SER A 18 -6.19 -24.03 2.40
CA SER A 18 -6.32 -23.11 1.26
C SER A 18 -6.50 -21.67 1.74
N ILE A 19 -6.11 -20.71 0.90
CA ILE A 19 -6.32 -19.28 1.15
C ILE A 19 -7.74 -18.91 0.64
N PRO A 20 -8.60 -18.32 1.48
CA PRO A 20 -9.95 -17.91 1.06
C PRO A 20 -9.92 -16.86 -0.06
N ILE A 21 -10.88 -16.95 -0.98
CA ILE A 21 -11.13 -15.96 -2.01
C ILE A 21 -12.52 -15.36 -1.76
N ILE A 22 -12.56 -14.08 -1.43
CA ILE A 22 -13.77 -13.34 -1.09
C ILE A 22 -14.33 -12.64 -2.33
N ASP A 23 -15.58 -12.93 -2.68
CA ASP A 23 -16.30 -12.28 -3.78
C ASP A 23 -17.20 -11.15 -3.27
N LEU A 24 -16.83 -9.89 -3.58
CA LEU A 24 -17.58 -8.73 -3.07
C LEU A 24 -18.96 -8.55 -3.72
N THR A 25 -19.24 -9.21 -4.86
CA THR A 25 -20.57 -9.14 -5.48
C THR A 25 -21.65 -9.81 -4.63
N LYS A 26 -21.28 -10.73 -3.73
CA LYS A 26 -22.19 -11.36 -2.75
C LYS A 26 -22.85 -10.32 -1.83
N GLY A 27 -22.26 -9.14 -1.66
CA GLY A 27 -22.78 -8.04 -0.85
C GLY A 27 -23.88 -7.18 -1.49
N ALA A 28 -24.43 -7.58 -2.65
CA ALA A 28 -25.43 -6.76 -3.36
C ALA A 28 -26.75 -6.60 -2.59
N THR A 29 -27.14 -7.58 -1.76
CA THR A 29 -28.35 -7.54 -0.92
C THR A 29 -28.00 -7.38 0.56
N LEU A 30 -28.98 -7.05 1.41
CA LEU A 30 -28.74 -6.90 2.86
C LEU A 30 -28.33 -8.24 3.49
N GLU A 31 -29.03 -9.32 3.13
CA GLU A 31 -28.73 -10.68 3.57
C GLU A 31 -27.36 -11.13 3.03
N GLY A 32 -27.06 -10.78 1.78
CA GLY A 32 -25.78 -11.07 1.15
C GLY A 32 -24.60 -10.37 1.83
N ARG A 33 -24.79 -9.11 2.30
CA ARG A 33 -23.78 -8.40 3.11
C ARG A 33 -23.51 -9.09 4.44
N ALA A 34 -24.55 -9.58 5.12
CA ALA A 34 -24.38 -10.29 6.38
C ALA A 34 -23.59 -11.60 6.19
N ALA A 35 -23.91 -12.37 5.14
CA ALA A 35 -23.17 -13.58 4.81
C ALA A 35 -21.71 -13.28 4.42
N LEU A 36 -21.48 -12.27 3.59
CA LEU A 36 -20.15 -11.83 3.19
C LEU A 36 -19.31 -11.36 4.39
N ALA A 37 -19.91 -10.62 5.33
CA ALA A 37 -19.23 -10.19 6.54
C ALA A 37 -18.79 -11.39 7.41
N GLN A 38 -19.62 -12.44 7.49
CA GLN A 38 -19.25 -13.67 8.18
C GLN A 38 -18.10 -14.39 7.47
N GLU A 39 -18.11 -14.43 6.14
CA GLU A 39 -17.03 -15.04 5.33
C GLU A 39 -15.69 -14.32 5.55
N VAL A 40 -15.69 -12.98 5.52
CA VAL A 40 -14.51 -12.15 5.81
C VAL A 40 -14.02 -12.37 7.24
N ARG A 41 -14.93 -12.37 8.22
CA ARG A 41 -14.59 -12.64 9.62
C ARG A 41 -13.90 -14.01 9.76
N ASP A 42 -14.46 -15.04 9.15
CA ASP A 42 -13.92 -16.39 9.22
C ASP A 42 -12.54 -16.49 8.56
N ALA A 43 -12.33 -15.83 7.42
CA ALA A 43 -11.02 -15.74 6.79
C ALA A 43 -9.99 -15.08 7.70
N CYS A 44 -10.32 -13.94 8.32
CA CYS A 44 -9.43 -13.28 9.27
C CYS A 44 -9.14 -14.14 10.51
N MET A 45 -10.16 -14.80 11.07
CA MET A 45 -10.02 -15.52 12.35
C MET A 45 -9.35 -16.89 12.20
N LYS A 46 -9.50 -17.55 11.05
CA LYS A 46 -8.99 -18.91 10.81
C LYS A 46 -7.67 -18.91 10.01
N VAL A 47 -7.51 -17.96 9.08
CA VAL A 47 -6.37 -17.91 8.14
C VAL A 47 -5.49 -16.67 8.39
N GLY A 48 -6.10 -15.53 8.73
CA GLY A 48 -5.41 -14.26 8.96
C GLY A 48 -5.28 -13.38 7.71
N PHE A 49 -5.55 -13.93 6.52
CA PHE A 49 -5.51 -13.23 5.24
C PHE A 49 -6.38 -13.93 4.19
N PHE A 50 -6.69 -13.22 3.10
CA PHE A 50 -7.51 -13.71 2.00
C PHE A 50 -7.25 -12.91 0.71
N TYR A 51 -7.63 -13.46 -0.43
CA TYR A 51 -7.73 -12.73 -1.69
C TYR A 51 -9.14 -12.17 -1.87
N VAL A 52 -9.25 -11.09 -2.64
CA VAL A 52 -10.53 -10.49 -3.03
C VAL A 52 -10.69 -10.56 -4.54
N GLN A 53 -11.90 -10.91 -4.99
CA GLN A 53 -12.32 -10.81 -6.39
C GLN A 53 -13.56 -9.92 -6.53
N ASN A 54 -13.80 -9.47 -7.76
CA ASN A 54 -14.95 -8.63 -8.11
C ASN A 54 -15.09 -7.37 -7.24
N HIS A 55 -13.97 -6.73 -6.91
CA HIS A 55 -13.92 -5.51 -6.09
C HIS A 55 -14.33 -4.25 -6.85
N GLY A 56 -14.57 -4.32 -8.16
CA GLY A 56 -15.05 -3.19 -8.97
C GLY A 56 -13.97 -2.16 -9.35
N ILE A 57 -12.70 -2.39 -9.00
CA ILE A 57 -11.59 -1.54 -9.46
C ILE A 57 -11.25 -1.95 -10.90
N PRO A 58 -11.31 -1.04 -11.89
CA PRO A 58 -11.01 -1.36 -13.28
C PRO A 58 -9.55 -1.82 -13.47
N GLN A 59 -9.33 -2.76 -14.39
CA GLN A 59 -7.99 -3.23 -14.77
C GLN A 59 -7.07 -2.07 -15.19
N THR A 60 -7.62 -1.08 -15.90
CA THR A 60 -6.89 0.12 -16.34
C THR A 60 -6.30 0.92 -15.19
N CYS A 61 -6.92 0.90 -14.00
CA CYS A 61 -6.36 1.54 -12.82
C CYS A 61 -5.04 0.85 -12.40
N PHE A 62 -5.04 -0.48 -12.32
CA PHE A 62 -3.84 -1.26 -11.99
C PHE A 62 -2.74 -1.07 -13.02
N ASP A 63 -3.09 -1.12 -14.31
CA ASP A 63 -2.13 -0.96 -15.40
C ASP A 63 -1.45 0.43 -15.34
N ASN A 64 -2.22 1.48 -15.06
CA ASN A 64 -1.71 2.84 -14.92
C ASN A 64 -0.78 2.98 -13.70
N VAL A 65 -1.16 2.41 -12.55
CA VAL A 65 -0.32 2.43 -11.33
C VAL A 65 0.98 1.66 -11.58
N LEU A 66 0.91 0.48 -12.17
CA LEU A 66 2.09 -0.34 -12.48
C LEU A 66 3.03 0.39 -13.45
N ALA A 67 2.50 1.00 -14.51
CA ALA A 67 3.29 1.78 -15.47
C ALA A 67 3.96 2.99 -14.80
N ALA A 68 3.25 3.71 -13.92
CA ALA A 68 3.81 4.83 -13.16
C ALA A 68 4.93 4.36 -12.22
N MET A 69 4.73 3.25 -11.49
CA MET A 69 5.75 2.66 -10.62
C MET A 69 6.99 2.24 -11.42
N GLN A 70 6.82 1.53 -12.54
CA GLN A 70 7.92 1.12 -13.41
C GLN A 70 8.72 2.32 -13.94
N THR A 71 8.01 3.38 -14.35
CA THR A 71 8.64 4.63 -14.82
C THR A 71 9.46 5.28 -13.71
N TYR A 72 8.89 5.41 -12.50
CA TYR A 72 9.56 6.04 -11.38
C TYR A 72 10.77 5.22 -10.87
N PHE A 73 10.59 3.93 -10.60
CA PHE A 73 11.65 3.09 -10.06
C PHE A 73 12.77 2.80 -11.07
N GLY A 74 12.49 2.95 -12.37
CA GLY A 74 13.48 2.94 -13.45
C GLY A 74 14.35 4.20 -13.55
N LEU A 75 14.03 5.27 -12.79
CA LEU A 75 14.87 6.48 -12.76
C LEU A 75 16.21 6.22 -12.05
N PRO A 76 17.27 7.01 -12.39
CA PRO A 76 18.53 6.99 -11.64
C PRO A 76 18.31 7.28 -10.15
N MET A 77 19.13 6.67 -9.29
CA MET A 77 19.02 6.81 -7.83
C MET A 77 18.98 8.28 -7.38
N GLU A 78 19.83 9.14 -7.96
CA GLU A 78 19.86 10.58 -7.65
C GLU A 78 18.50 11.26 -7.89
N ALA A 79 17.78 10.88 -8.95
CA ALA A 79 16.46 11.44 -9.24
C ALA A 79 15.42 10.95 -8.23
N LYS A 80 15.44 9.67 -7.85
CA LYS A 80 14.52 9.09 -6.85
C LYS A 80 14.75 9.69 -5.45
N MET A 81 16.01 9.90 -5.08
CA MET A 81 16.39 10.49 -3.79
C MET A 81 15.93 11.94 -3.58
N LYS A 82 15.50 12.66 -4.64
CA LYS A 82 14.89 14.00 -4.51
C LYS A 82 13.59 13.97 -3.71
N LEU A 83 12.92 12.82 -3.64
CA LEU A 83 11.69 12.62 -2.89
C LEU A 83 11.92 11.75 -1.65
N TYR A 84 13.12 11.75 -1.07
CA TYR A 84 13.46 10.88 0.06
C TYR A 84 12.57 11.16 1.28
N HIS A 85 11.87 10.12 1.73
CA HIS A 85 10.79 10.25 2.71
C HIS A 85 11.24 10.77 4.09
N LYS A 86 12.48 10.48 4.53
CA LYS A 86 13.00 10.99 5.80
C LYS A 86 13.41 12.47 5.77
N THR A 87 13.30 13.14 4.62
CA THR A 87 13.54 14.59 4.51
C THR A 87 12.29 15.43 4.76
N VAL A 88 11.11 14.79 4.81
CA VAL A 88 9.83 15.44 5.10
C VAL A 88 9.25 14.92 6.41
N ALA A 89 8.48 15.75 7.10
CA ALA A 89 7.97 15.44 8.45
C ALA A 89 6.95 14.28 8.48
N ASN A 90 6.38 13.93 7.34
CA ASN A 90 5.28 12.98 7.24
C ASN A 90 5.63 11.66 6.55
N PHE A 91 6.92 11.38 6.35
CA PHE A 91 7.45 10.12 5.79
C PHE A 91 6.81 9.68 4.46
N LYS A 92 6.26 10.61 3.68
CA LYS A 92 5.77 10.35 2.32
C LYS A 92 6.88 10.50 1.31
N GLY A 93 6.84 9.70 0.27
CA GLY A 93 7.84 9.69 -0.78
C GLY A 93 8.68 8.42 -0.79
N TYR A 94 9.86 8.53 -1.39
CA TYR A 94 10.73 7.43 -1.74
C TYR A 94 11.53 6.89 -0.56
N SER A 95 11.52 5.57 -0.39
CA SER A 95 12.35 4.80 0.51
C SER A 95 13.37 3.97 -0.30
N PRO A 96 14.68 4.25 -0.21
CA PRO A 96 15.69 3.50 -0.95
C PRO A 96 15.92 2.10 -0.36
N PRO A 97 16.61 1.20 -1.08
CA PRO A 97 17.04 -0.07 -0.53
C PRO A 97 17.82 0.10 0.77
N LEU A 98 17.62 -0.83 1.71
CA LEU A 98 18.24 -0.90 3.04
C LEU A 98 17.80 0.20 4.01
N ASP A 99 16.77 0.98 3.67
CA ASP A 99 16.31 2.10 4.50
C ASP A 99 15.35 1.70 5.64
N ALA A 100 14.51 0.69 5.38
CA ALA A 100 13.72 0.00 6.39
C ALA A 100 14.54 -1.11 7.04
N ASN A 101 14.27 -1.43 8.30
CA ASN A 101 14.91 -2.52 9.03
C ASN A 101 13.87 -3.17 9.94
N ILE A 102 12.88 -3.80 9.33
CA ILE A 102 11.73 -4.38 10.03
C ILE A 102 12.06 -5.81 10.49
N ASP A 103 12.90 -6.52 9.74
CA ASP A 103 13.33 -7.87 10.09
C ASP A 103 14.51 -7.84 11.08
N ALA A 104 14.22 -8.12 12.35
CA ALA A 104 15.24 -8.23 13.38
C ALA A 104 16.28 -9.33 13.11
N ALA A 105 15.96 -10.34 12.27
CA ALA A 105 16.91 -11.37 11.86
C ALA A 105 17.94 -10.87 10.81
N ASN A 106 17.71 -9.70 10.23
CA ASN A 106 18.56 -9.12 9.20
C ASN A 106 19.77 -8.35 9.77
N ASN A 107 20.06 -8.47 11.09
CA ASN A 107 21.26 -7.92 11.76
C ASN A 107 21.57 -6.47 11.40
N ASP A 108 20.56 -5.60 11.38
CA ASP A 108 20.68 -4.17 11.07
C ASP A 108 21.22 -3.84 9.67
N ARG A 109 21.16 -4.79 8.73
CA ARG A 109 21.62 -4.59 7.36
C ARG A 109 20.64 -3.81 6.49
N GLY A 110 19.39 -3.69 6.93
CA GLY A 110 18.30 -3.06 6.20
C GLY A 110 17.67 -3.97 5.14
N ASP A 111 16.40 -3.71 4.86
CA ASP A 111 15.55 -4.52 4.00
C ASP A 111 15.85 -4.25 2.52
N PHE A 112 16.02 -5.30 1.73
CA PHE A 112 16.38 -5.18 0.31
C PHE A 112 15.15 -4.97 -0.58
N HIS A 113 14.39 -3.92 -0.29
CA HIS A 113 13.33 -3.40 -1.14
C HIS A 113 13.42 -1.89 -1.21
N GLU A 114 12.94 -1.31 -2.31
CA GLU A 114 12.63 0.11 -2.39
C GLU A 114 11.11 0.30 -2.35
N GLY A 115 10.67 1.49 -1.95
CA GLY A 115 9.25 1.80 -1.81
C GLY A 115 8.94 3.26 -2.07
N PHE A 116 7.67 3.57 -2.25
CA PHE A 116 7.20 4.95 -2.33
C PHE A 116 5.88 5.05 -1.57
N GLU A 117 5.85 5.88 -0.53
CA GLU A 117 4.68 6.06 0.32
C GLU A 117 3.83 7.23 -0.19
N ILE A 118 2.54 6.97 -0.39
CA ILE A 118 1.55 7.95 -0.82
C ILE A 118 0.37 7.88 0.14
N GLY A 119 0.02 9.03 0.72
CA GLY A 119 -1.19 9.17 1.51
C GLY A 119 -2.36 9.67 0.67
N TRP A 120 -3.56 9.55 1.22
CA TRP A 120 -4.72 10.24 0.65
C TRP A 120 -4.47 11.75 0.62
N GLU A 121 -4.89 12.42 -0.45
CA GLU A 121 -4.94 13.88 -0.57
C GLU A 121 -6.15 14.31 -1.40
N GLU A 122 -6.71 15.49 -1.12
CA GLU A 122 -7.71 16.08 -2.01
C GLU A 122 -7.05 16.47 -3.34
N PHE A 123 -7.78 16.31 -4.45
CA PHE A 123 -7.31 16.78 -5.75
C PHE A 123 -7.05 18.29 -5.77
N GLU A 124 -7.78 19.05 -4.94
CA GLU A 124 -7.54 20.47 -4.69
C GLU A 124 -7.11 20.66 -3.23
N VAL A 125 -5.85 21.01 -3.01
CA VAL A 125 -5.30 21.18 -1.66
C VAL A 125 -5.88 22.44 -1.03
N LYS A 126 -6.65 22.28 0.04
CA LYS A 126 -7.11 23.40 0.88
C LYS A 126 -6.00 23.80 1.85
N ALA A 127 -5.77 25.10 2.00
CA ALA A 127 -4.76 25.64 2.92
C ALA A 127 -5.02 25.24 4.39
N ASN A 128 -6.29 25.04 4.75
CA ASN A 128 -6.72 24.54 6.06
C ASN A 128 -7.67 23.35 5.84
N ASP A 129 -7.16 22.13 5.92
CA ASP A 129 -7.99 20.93 5.93
C ASP A 129 -8.26 20.50 7.39
N GLU A 130 -9.30 21.09 7.98
CA GLU A 130 -9.72 20.80 9.36
C GLU A 130 -10.03 19.32 9.59
N LYS A 131 -10.37 18.55 8.55
CA LYS A 131 -10.65 17.10 8.67
C LYS A 131 -9.41 16.27 8.95
N ARG A 132 -8.23 16.85 8.75
CA ARG A 132 -6.93 16.16 8.82
C ARG A 132 -5.98 16.78 9.84
N ALA A 133 -6.50 17.66 10.70
CA ALA A 133 -5.74 18.18 11.84
C ALA A 133 -5.20 17.05 12.74
N ASP A 134 -5.89 15.89 12.74
CA ASP A 134 -5.61 14.73 13.60
C ASP A 134 -5.00 13.52 12.85
N ASP A 135 -4.53 13.69 11.60
CA ASP A 135 -3.91 12.61 10.79
C ASP A 135 -2.57 12.08 11.36
N GLY A 136 -2.18 12.57 12.54
CA GLY A 136 -0.99 12.15 13.26
C GLY A 136 0.30 12.40 12.48
N ALA A 137 1.29 11.54 12.68
CA ALA A 137 2.62 11.72 12.10
C ALA A 137 2.67 11.65 10.57
N MET A 138 1.59 11.21 9.90
CA MET A 138 1.52 11.10 8.43
C MET A 138 0.69 12.24 7.79
N ALA A 139 0.27 13.24 8.58
CA ALA A 139 -0.46 14.41 8.09
C ALA A 139 0.40 15.25 7.12
N GLY A 140 -0.22 15.82 6.09
CA GLY A 140 0.44 16.71 5.12
C GLY A 140 0.44 16.18 3.68
N ALA A 141 0.96 16.98 2.75
CA ALA A 141 0.92 16.69 1.31
C ALA A 141 1.78 15.48 0.90
N ASN A 142 1.43 14.84 -0.21
CA ASN A 142 2.27 13.83 -0.83
C ASN A 142 3.57 14.45 -1.37
N ALA A 143 4.66 13.67 -1.36
CA ALA A 143 5.89 14.08 -2.00
C ALA A 143 5.67 14.09 -3.52
N SER A 144 5.80 15.27 -4.13
CA SER A 144 5.64 15.44 -5.58
C SER A 144 6.85 16.19 -6.16
N HIS A 145 7.10 16.03 -7.46
CA HIS A 145 8.14 16.81 -8.11
C HIS A 145 7.73 18.30 -8.09
N PRO A 146 8.65 19.26 -7.93
CA PRO A 146 8.30 20.69 -7.89
C PRO A 146 7.49 21.19 -9.10
N SER A 147 7.57 20.49 -10.24
CA SER A 147 6.84 20.79 -11.48
C SER A 147 5.47 20.11 -11.60
N SER A 148 5.08 19.23 -10.67
CA SER A 148 3.79 18.51 -10.70
C SER A 148 2.68 19.18 -9.88
N HIS A 149 2.98 20.27 -9.16
CA HIS A 149 1.92 21.12 -8.64
C HIS A 149 1.27 21.87 -9.81
N PRO A 150 -0.04 21.69 -10.08
CA PRO A 150 -0.73 22.58 -10.99
C PRO A 150 -0.55 24.00 -10.45
N SER A 151 0.09 24.86 -11.24
CA SER A 151 0.23 26.26 -10.90
C SER A 151 -1.17 26.82 -10.65
N SER A 152 -1.39 27.45 -9.49
CA SER A 152 -2.67 28.05 -9.09
C SER A 152 -3.07 29.27 -9.93
N HIS A 153 -2.65 29.36 -11.18
CA HIS A 153 -2.96 30.47 -12.09
C HIS A 153 -3.11 29.97 -13.52
N ALA A 154 -4.32 29.53 -13.85
CA ALA A 154 -4.90 29.61 -15.19
C ALA A 154 -6.42 29.40 -15.08
N LEU A 155 -7.12 30.48 -14.70
CA LEU A 155 -8.47 30.77 -15.20
C LEU A 155 -8.30 31.68 -16.43
#